data_AF-A0A9D8R1S1-F1
#
_entry.id   AF-A0A9D8R1S1-F1
#
_cell.length_a   1.000
_cell.length_b   1.000
_cell.length_c   1.000
_cell.angle_alpha   90.00
_cell.angle_beta   90.00
_cell.angle_gamma   90.00
#
_symmetry.space_group_name_H-M   'P 1'
#
loop_
_entity.id
_entity.type
_entity.pdbx_description
1 polymer ?
#
loop_
_entity_poly.entity_id
_entity_poly.type
_entity_poly.pdbx_seq_one_letter_code
_entity_poly.pdbx_strand_id
1 'polypeptide(L)'
;MRDKLNDPARIQLIREAIENIESFMQGTNSPEAFEGNKILCHAVAYNLQCIGEGVYRLSKEFISSHKEIDWEEIEGLRHVLVHDYYMVNMRTLWNILQKDLPNLKRYVEAL
;
A
#
# COMPACT_ATOMS: atom_id res chain seq x y z
N MET A 1 9.16 -12.06 17.59
CA MET A 1 10.26 -12.36 16.64
C MET A 1 10.84 -11.01 16.20
N ARG A 2 12.11 -10.70 16.51
CA ARG A 2 12.75 -9.47 15.99
C ARG A 2 13.03 -9.70 14.51
N ASP A 3 12.43 -8.86 13.68
CA ASP A 3 12.46 -8.96 12.24
C ASP A 3 13.90 -8.82 11.71
N LYS A 4 14.30 -9.70 10.80
CA LYS A 4 15.65 -9.79 10.22
C LYS A 4 15.72 -9.26 8.78
N LEU A 5 14.60 -8.78 8.24
CA LEU A 5 14.57 -8.28 6.87
C LEU A 5 15.38 -7.00 6.73
N ASN A 6 16.11 -6.87 5.63
CA ASN A 6 16.79 -5.64 5.23
C ASN A 6 15.87 -4.81 4.31
N ASP A 7 16.27 -3.59 3.98
CA ASP A 7 15.45 -2.70 3.15
C ASP A 7 15.13 -3.28 1.77
N PRO A 8 16.06 -3.92 1.02
CA PRO A 8 15.72 -4.58 -0.24
C PRO A 8 14.60 -5.63 -0.09
N ALA A 9 14.64 -6.45 0.97
CA ALA A 9 13.58 -7.42 1.20
C ALA A 9 12.24 -6.77 1.57
N ARG A 10 12.24 -5.62 2.24
CA ARG A 10 11.01 -4.84 2.53
C ARG A 10 10.43 -4.22 1.26
N ILE A 11 11.28 -3.69 0.39
CA ILE A 11 10.87 -3.19 -0.93
C ILE A 11 10.25 -4.32 -1.76
N GLN A 12 10.82 -5.52 -1.71
CA GLN A 12 10.23 -6.69 -2.37
C GLN A 12 8.84 -7.03 -1.83
N LEU A 13 8.63 -6.99 -0.51
CA LEU A 13 7.30 -7.20 0.08
C LEU A 13 6.29 -6.12 -0.34
N ILE A 14 6.74 -4.86 -0.46
CA ILE A 14 5.90 -3.77 -0.97
C ILE A 14 5.50 -4.05 -2.42
N ARG A 15 6.44 -4.47 -3.27
CA ARG A 15 6.15 -4.86 -4.67
C ARG A 15 5.13 -5.99 -4.74
N GLU A 16 5.31 -7.05 -3.97
CA GLU A 16 4.38 -8.19 -3.93
C GLU A 16 2.96 -7.76 -3.51
N ALA A 17 2.86 -6.87 -2.52
CA ALA A 17 1.56 -6.33 -2.10
C ALA A 17 0.89 -5.49 -3.20
N ILE A 18 1.66 -4.69 -3.95
CA ILE A 18 1.16 -3.94 -5.11
C ILE A 18 0.68 -4.89 -6.21
N GLU A 19 1.47 -5.92 -6.55
CA GLU A 19 1.11 -6.92 -7.56
C GLU A 19 -0.18 -7.68 -7.20
N ASN A 20 -0.34 -8.04 -5.92
CA ASN A 20 -1.57 -8.65 -5.43
C ASN A 20 -2.78 -7.73 -5.64
N ILE A 21 -2.65 -6.44 -5.28
CA ILE A 21 -3.71 -5.46 -5.50
C ILE A 21 -4.09 -5.39 -6.98
N GLU A 22 -3.11 -5.25 -7.87
CA GLU A 22 -3.36 -5.17 -9.32
C GLU A 22 -4.05 -6.45 -9.84
N SER A 23 -3.62 -7.62 -9.36
CA SER A 23 -4.23 -8.90 -9.69
C SER A 23 -5.69 -8.98 -9.25
N PHE A 24 -6.00 -8.59 -8.01
CA PHE A 24 -7.37 -8.63 -7.49
C PHE A 24 -8.29 -7.62 -8.16
N MET A 25 -7.74 -6.50 -8.61
CA MET A 25 -8.48 -5.42 -9.28
C MET A 25 -8.78 -5.72 -10.76
N GLN A 26 -8.26 -6.81 -11.32
CA GLN A 26 -8.56 -7.20 -12.70
C GLN A 26 -10.08 -7.32 -12.94
N GLY A 27 -10.57 -6.61 -13.96
CA GLY A 27 -12.01 -6.57 -14.29
C GLY A 27 -12.83 -5.60 -13.43
N THR A 28 -12.24 -4.94 -12.44
CA THR A 28 -12.91 -3.93 -11.61
C THR A 28 -12.57 -2.53 -12.13
N ASN A 29 -13.48 -1.95 -12.91
CA ASN A 29 -13.23 -0.71 -13.67
C ASN A 29 -13.99 0.52 -13.15
N SER A 30 -14.74 0.40 -12.06
CA SER A 30 -15.47 1.53 -11.46
C SER A 30 -15.44 1.47 -9.94
N PRO A 31 -15.54 2.64 -9.26
CA PRO A 31 -15.65 2.68 -7.81
C PRO A 31 -16.88 1.92 -7.32
N GLU A 32 -18.00 1.95 -8.04
CA GLU A 32 -19.21 1.22 -7.63
C GLU A 32 -19.03 -0.31 -7.70
N ALA A 33 -18.29 -0.81 -8.70
CA ALA A 33 -17.98 -2.23 -8.81
C ALA A 33 -17.04 -2.68 -7.68
N PHE A 34 -16.08 -1.83 -7.30
CA PHE A 34 -15.20 -2.06 -6.17
C PHE A 34 -15.99 -2.06 -4.85
N GLU A 35 -16.75 -0.99 -4.57
CA GLU A 35 -17.58 -0.80 -3.39
C GLU A 35 -18.60 -1.94 -3.19
N GLY A 36 -19.14 -2.48 -4.29
CA GLY A 36 -20.08 -3.61 -4.28
C GLY A 36 -19.44 -4.95 -3.92
N ASN A 37 -18.12 -5.09 -4.00
CA ASN A 37 -17.39 -6.33 -3.73
C ASN A 37 -16.58 -6.25 -2.43
N LYS A 38 -17.22 -6.59 -1.30
CA LYS A 38 -16.60 -6.53 0.03
C LYS A 38 -15.34 -7.38 0.16
N ILE A 39 -15.30 -8.56 -0.47
CA ILE A 39 -14.12 -9.44 -0.41
C ILE A 39 -12.93 -8.74 -1.07
N LEU A 40 -13.16 -8.13 -2.24
CA LEU A 40 -12.14 -7.36 -2.93
C LEU A 40 -11.68 -6.16 -2.10
N CYS A 41 -12.61 -5.37 -1.54
CA CYS A 41 -12.26 -4.24 -0.69
C CYS A 41 -11.37 -4.65 0.49
N HIS A 42 -11.71 -5.74 1.18
CA HIS A 42 -10.92 -6.23 2.31
C HIS A 42 -9.56 -6.77 1.88
N ALA A 43 -9.48 -7.50 0.76
CA ALA A 43 -8.21 -7.99 0.22
C ALA A 43 -7.27 -6.84 -0.16
N VAL A 44 -7.82 -5.79 -0.77
CA VAL A 44 -7.06 -4.58 -1.09
C VAL A 44 -6.62 -3.84 0.17
N ALA A 45 -7.52 -3.61 1.12
CA ALA A 45 -7.20 -2.91 2.36
C ALA A 45 -6.08 -3.62 3.13
N TYR A 46 -6.09 -4.95 3.17
CA TYR A 46 -5.01 -5.73 3.77
C TYR A 46 -3.67 -5.52 3.07
N ASN A 47 -3.62 -5.52 1.74
CA ASN A 47 -2.37 -5.30 1.02
C ASN A 47 -1.87 -3.85 1.15
N LEU A 48 -2.75 -2.86 1.25
CA LEU A 48 -2.35 -1.48 1.58
C LEU A 48 -1.74 -1.39 3.00
N GLN A 49 -2.25 -2.15 3.96
CA GLN A 49 -1.62 -2.27 5.28
C GLN A 49 -0.24 -2.94 5.19
N CYS A 50 -0.08 -3.99 4.38
CA CYS A 50 1.23 -4.62 4.15
C CYS A 50 2.24 -3.64 3.57
N ILE A 51 1.81 -2.81 2.60
CA ILE A 51 2.66 -1.75 2.03
C ILE A 51 3.11 -0.79 3.13
N GLY A 52 2.19 -0.25 3.91
CA GLY A 52 2.55 0.69 4.98
C GLY A 52 3.36 0.07 6.11
N GLU A 53 3.17 -1.20 6.44
CA GLU A 53 4.06 -1.92 7.38
C GLU A 53 5.46 -2.12 6.79
N GLY A 54 5.57 -2.40 5.49
CA GLY A 54 6.85 -2.47 4.79
C GLY A 54 7.60 -1.15 4.86
N VAL A 55 6.90 -0.03 4.59
CA VAL A 55 7.44 1.33 4.68
C VAL A 55 7.85 1.69 6.10
N TYR A 56 6.99 1.44 7.09
CA TYR A 56 7.26 1.70 8.51
C TYR A 56 8.57 1.07 9.01
N ARG A 57 8.97 -0.06 8.41
CA ARG A 57 10.17 -0.80 8.80
C ARG A 57 11.42 -0.43 8.02
N LEU A 58 11.33 0.42 7.00
CA LEU A 58 12.51 0.89 6.26
C LEU A 58 13.46 1.62 7.20
N SER A 59 14.76 1.47 6.95
CA SER A 59 15.77 2.18 7.73
C SER A 59 15.67 3.70 7.51
N LYS A 60 16.13 4.47 8.51
CA LYS A 60 16.18 5.93 8.40
C LYS A 60 17.13 6.36 7.29
N GLU A 61 18.22 5.62 7.11
CA GLU A 61 19.19 5.81 6.05
C GLU A 61 18.51 5.68 4.69
N PHE A 62 17.72 4.62 4.47
CA PHE A 62 16.96 4.42 3.24
C PHE A 62 15.95 5.52 2.99
N ILE A 63 15.15 5.88 4.00
CA ILE A 63 14.16 6.97 3.87
C ILE A 63 14.86 8.29 3.53
N SER A 64 16.01 8.57 4.16
CA SER A 64 16.76 9.82 3.94
C SER A 64 17.37 9.93 2.54
N SER A 65 17.69 8.79 1.90
CA SER A 65 18.26 8.75 0.55
C SER A 65 17.21 8.75 -0.57
N HIS A 66 15.93 8.60 -0.24
CA HIS A 66 14.83 8.38 -1.18
C HIS A 66 13.68 9.36 -0.93
N LYS A 67 13.90 10.67 -1.16
CA LYS A 67 12.94 11.72 -0.76
C LYS A 67 11.84 12.03 -1.79
N GLU A 68 11.83 11.30 -2.90
CA GLU A 68 10.84 11.45 -3.97
C GLU A 68 9.46 10.89 -3.59
N ILE A 69 9.42 10.05 -2.56
CA ILE A 69 8.20 9.45 -2.00
C ILE A 69 7.94 10.02 -0.61
N ASP A 70 6.68 10.38 -0.35
CA ASP A 70 6.22 10.71 0.99
C ASP A 70 5.98 9.43 1.79
N TRP A 71 7.04 8.92 2.42
CA TRP A 71 6.98 7.71 3.24
C TRP A 71 6.09 7.89 4.48
N GLU A 72 6.01 9.11 5.02
CA GLU A 72 5.20 9.41 6.20
C GLU A 72 3.71 9.28 5.86
N GLU A 73 3.29 9.73 4.67
CA GLU A 73 1.92 9.55 4.20
C GLU A 73 1.53 8.06 4.07
N ILE A 74 2.44 7.24 3.54
CA ILE A 74 2.21 5.80 3.37
C ILE A 74 2.16 5.07 4.72
N GLU A 75 3.02 5.45 5.67
CA GLU A 75 2.95 4.95 7.06
C GLU A 75 1.63 5.36 7.71
N GLY A 76 1.22 6.62 7.53
CA GLY A 76 -0.04 7.16 8.03
C GLY A 76 -1.26 6.40 7.53
N LEU A 77 -1.26 5.99 6.26
CA LEU A 77 -2.32 5.15 5.69
C LEU A 77 -2.48 3.83 6.46
N ARG A 78 -1.38 3.16 6.83
CA ARG A 78 -1.43 1.92 7.63
C ARG A 78 -2.00 2.18 9.02
N HIS A 79 -1.66 3.31 9.65
CA HIS A 79 -2.25 3.68 10.95
C HIS A 79 -3.78 3.81 10.85
N VAL A 80 -4.28 4.52 9.83
CA VAL A 80 -5.72 4.68 9.59
C VAL A 80 -6.38 3.33 9.29
N LEU A 81 -5.79 2.48 8.45
CA LEU A 81 -6.36 1.20 8.06
C LEU A 81 -6.38 0.16 9.18
N VAL A 82 -5.55 0.31 10.22
CA VAL A 82 -5.49 -0.60 11.37
C VAL A 82 -6.31 -0.07 12.54
N HIS A 83 -6.17 1.22 12.88
CA HIS A 83 -6.75 1.79 14.10
C HIS A 83 -8.07 2.52 13.86
N ASP A 84 -8.24 3.16 12.70
CA ASP A 84 -9.40 3.97 12.34
C ASP A 84 -10.16 3.40 11.13
N TYR A 85 -10.10 2.07 10.96
CA TYR A 85 -10.67 1.37 9.80
C TYR A 85 -12.17 1.62 9.61
N TYR A 86 -12.89 1.93 10.69
CA TYR A 86 -14.31 2.26 10.67
C TYR A 86 -14.60 3.60 10.00
N MET A 87 -13.61 4.48 9.89
CA MET A 87 -13.71 5.78 9.18
C MET A 87 -13.34 5.67 7.70
N VAL A 88 -12.71 4.56 7.30
CA VAL A 88 -12.25 4.37 5.93
C VAL A 88 -13.44 4.14 5.02
N ASN A 89 -13.73 5.12 4.16
CA ASN A 89 -14.68 4.94 3.08
C ASN A 89 -13.97 4.29 1.88
N MET A 90 -14.71 3.45 1.16
CA MET A 90 -14.18 2.68 0.02
C MET A 90 -13.82 3.56 -1.18
N ARG A 91 -14.41 4.76 -1.28
CA ARG A 91 -14.08 5.75 -2.30
C ARG A 91 -12.68 6.35 -2.09
N THR A 92 -12.25 6.51 -0.85
CA THR A 92 -10.88 6.91 -0.49
C THR A 92 -9.91 5.82 -0.90
N LEU A 93 -10.20 4.54 -0.58
CA LEU A 93 -9.37 3.43 -1.04
C LEU A 93 -9.26 3.41 -2.56
N TRP A 94 -10.39 3.50 -3.27
CA TRP A 94 -10.38 3.57 -4.73
C TRP A 94 -9.49 4.71 -5.25
N ASN A 95 -9.58 5.90 -4.68
CA ASN A 95 -8.72 7.03 -5.08
C ASN A 95 -7.24 6.73 -4.89
N ILE A 96 -6.85 6.15 -3.76
CA ILE A 96 -5.46 5.74 -3.49
C ILE A 96 -4.97 4.75 -4.57
N LEU A 97 -5.80 3.77 -4.92
CA LEU A 97 -5.47 2.79 -5.96
C LEU A 97 -5.25 3.43 -7.34
N GLN A 98 -6.05 4.45 -7.68
CA GLN A 98 -5.99 5.06 -9.00
C GLN A 98 -4.92 6.15 -9.12
N LYS A 99 -4.61 6.86 -8.02
CA LYS A 99 -3.77 8.05 -8.06
C LYS A 99 -2.38 7.83 -7.48
N ASP A 100 -2.29 7.12 -6.36
CA ASP A 100 -1.07 7.09 -5.55
C ASP A 100 -0.30 5.78 -5.75
N LEU A 101 -1.02 4.66 -5.78
CA LEU A 101 -0.43 3.33 -5.98
C LEU A 101 0.40 3.21 -7.27
N PRO A 102 0.00 3.77 -8.43
CA PRO A 102 0.82 3.68 -9.65
C PRO A 102 2.16 4.44 -9.53
N ASN A 103 2.19 5.55 -8.78
CA ASN A 103 3.41 6.32 -8.55
C ASN A 103 4.35 5.56 -7.62
N LEU A 104 3.81 5.01 -6.52
CA LEU A 104 4.58 4.16 -5.61
C LEU A 104 5.16 2.96 -6.37
N LYS A 105 4.36 2.27 -7.19
CA LYS A 105 4.79 1.13 -8.01
C LYS A 105 6.00 1.49 -8.88
N ARG A 106 5.88 2.54 -9.69
CA ARG A 106 6.98 2.98 -10.58
C ARG A 106 8.25 3.25 -9.81
N TYR A 107 8.14 3.85 -8.63
CA TYR A 107 9.28 4.14 -7.80
C TYR A 107 9.92 2.87 -7.25
N VAL A 108 9.13 1.98 -6.62
CA VAL A 108 9.67 0.74 -6.06
C VAL A 108 10.21 -0.20 -7.14
N GLU A 109 9.72 -0.15 -8.38
CA GLU A 109 10.25 -0.87 -9.53
C GLU A 109 11.61 -0.35 -10.02
N ALA A 110 11.93 0.92 -9.75
CA ALA A 110 13.19 1.54 -10.14
C ALA A 110 14.32 1.36 -9.11
N LEU A 111 13.98 0.88 -7.90
CA LEU A 111 14.90 0.51 -6.82
C LEU A 111 15.46 -0.91 -7.00
#